data_AF-A0A9P6BK23-F1
#
_entry.id   AF-A0A9P6BK23-F1
#
_cell.length_a   1.000
_cell.length_b   1.000
_cell.length_c   1.000
_cell.angle_alpha   90.00
_cell.angle_beta   90.00
_cell.angle_gamma   90.00
#
_symmetry.space_group_name_H-M   'P 1'
#
loop_
_entity.id
_entity.type
_entity.pdbx_description
1 polymer ?
#
loop_
_entity_poly.entity_id
_entity_poly.type
_entity_poly.pdbx_seq_one_letter_code
_entity_poly.pdbx_strand_id
1 'polypeptide(L)'
;MAKAAVHQLVASLAGPDSGIPADAKVNAILPVTLDTPMNRSGMPNADFTSWTPCSEVAETIYGWATNAIPLTSGKLVEIVTKDSKTTYTEK
;
A
#
# COMPACT_ATOMS: atom_id res chain seq x y z
N MET A 1 15.07 5.09 7.68
CA MET A 1 14.53 5.80 8.86
C MET A 1 13.11 6.32 8.62
N ALA A 2 12.86 7.20 7.65
CA ALA A 2 11.52 7.78 7.43
C ALA A 2 10.38 6.74 7.30
N LYS A 3 10.56 5.70 6.49
CA LYS A 3 9.52 4.67 6.30
C LYS A 3 9.29 3.81 7.55
N ALA A 4 10.34 3.46 8.30
CA ALA A 4 10.20 2.72 9.55
C ALA A 4 9.41 3.52 10.61
N ALA A 5 9.59 4.84 10.67
CA ALA A 5 8.79 5.69 11.56
C ALA A 5 7.30 5.68 11.17
N VAL A 6 6.98 5.70 9.87
CA VAL A 6 5.60 5.58 9.39
C VAL A 6 5.02 4.19 9.71
N HIS A 7 5.81 3.12 9.62
CA HIS A 7 5.35 1.78 9.99
C HIS A 7 4.97 1.72 11.48
N GLN A 8 5.78 2.33 12.34
CA GLN A 8 5.44 2.43 13.75
C GLN A 8 4.17 3.27 13.93
N LEU A 9 4.06 4.42 13.26
CA LEU A 9 2.91 5.31 13.37
C LEU A 9 1.59 4.57 13.07
N VAL A 10 1.56 3.70 12.07
CA VAL A 10 0.40 2.85 11.76
C VAL A 10 0.04 1.95 12.95
N ALA A 11 1.02 1.29 13.56
CA ALA A 11 0.78 0.44 14.73
C ALA A 11 0.25 1.24 15.93
N SER A 12 0.80 2.43 16.17
CA SER A 12 0.33 3.32 17.25
C SER A 12 -1.09 3.81 17.02
N LEU A 13 -1.42 4.23 15.79
CA LEU A 13 -2.74 4.74 15.46
C LEU A 13 -3.82 3.65 15.48
N ALA A 14 -3.47 2.40 15.18
CA ALA A 14 -4.39 1.28 15.27
C ALA A 14 -4.62 0.76 16.71
N GLY A 15 -3.82 1.22 17.67
CA GLY A 15 -3.95 0.87 19.09
C GLY A 15 -5.13 1.57 19.78
N PRO A 16 -5.50 1.12 20.99
CA PRO A 16 -6.51 1.79 21.80
C PRO A 16 -6.10 3.23 22.15
N ASP A 17 -7.09 4.09 22.36
CA ASP A 17 -6.92 5.49 22.79
C ASP A 17 -6.03 6.35 21.87
N SER A 18 -5.85 5.95 20.62
CA SER A 18 -5.00 6.67 19.65
C SER A 18 -5.59 7.99 19.14
N GLY A 19 -6.87 8.22 19.41
CA GLY A 19 -7.62 9.41 18.98
C GLY A 19 -8.27 9.31 17.60
N ILE A 20 -8.13 8.19 16.87
CA ILE A 20 -8.90 7.95 15.65
C ILE A 20 -10.33 7.47 15.98
N PRO A 21 -11.31 7.69 15.10
CA PRO A 21 -12.67 7.17 15.28
C PRO A 21 -12.69 5.64 15.43
N ALA A 22 -13.61 5.11 16.23
CA ALA A 22 -13.66 3.69 16.59
C ALA A 22 -13.87 2.74 15.40
N ASP A 23 -14.51 3.22 14.33
CA ASP A 23 -14.79 2.50 13.09
C ASP A 23 -13.75 2.77 11.99
N ALA A 24 -12.80 3.68 12.22
CA ALA A 24 -11.73 3.97 11.29
C ALA A 24 -10.67 2.88 11.29
N LYS A 25 -10.07 2.64 10.12
CA LYS A 25 -8.94 1.72 9.95
C LYS A 25 -7.71 2.50 9.51
N VAL A 26 -6.55 2.18 10.08
CA VAL A 26 -5.28 2.80 9.71
C VAL A 26 -4.34 1.72 9.20
N ASN A 27 -3.85 1.90 7.98
CA ASN A 27 -2.95 0.96 7.32
C ASN A 27 -1.93 1.74 6.49
N ALA A 28 -0.78 1.11 6.22
CA ALA A 28 0.16 1.61 5.23
C ALA A 28 0.25 0.64 4.04
N ILE A 29 0.34 1.20 2.84
CA ILE A 29 0.74 0.45 1.65
C ILE A 29 2.25 0.56 1.45
N LEU A 30 2.88 -0.56 1.12
CA LEU A 30 4.32 -0.71 0.95
C LEU A 30 4.60 -1.20 -0.47
N PRO A 31 4.42 -0.34 -1.50
CA PRO A 31 4.80 -0.70 -2.86
C PRO A 31 6.32 -0.73 -3.03
N VAL A 32 6.79 -1.65 -3.87
CA VAL A 32 8.19 -1.68 -4.31
C VAL A 32 8.46 -0.56 -5.32
N THR A 33 7.87 -0.65 -6.52
CA THR A 33 7.98 0.36 -7.57
C THR A 33 6.63 0.58 -8.23
N LEU A 34 6.14 1.82 -8.21
CA LEU A 34 4.92 2.20 -8.92
C LEU A 34 5.24 2.55 -10.37
N ASP A 35 4.36 2.16 -11.27
CA ASP A 35 4.44 2.53 -12.68
C ASP A 35 3.94 3.97 -12.89
N THR A 36 4.89 4.91 -12.94
CA THR A 36 4.62 6.34 -13.12
C THR A 36 5.38 6.88 -14.33
N PRO A 37 4.87 7.95 -14.99
CA PRO A 37 5.59 8.58 -16.09
C PRO A 37 7.01 9.03 -15.72
N MET A 38 7.18 9.53 -14.49
CA MET A 38 8.48 9.95 -13.97
C MET A 38 9.44 8.76 -13.84
N ASN A 39 8.99 7.64 -13.25
CA ASN A 39 9.82 6.45 -13.14
C ASN A 39 10.20 5.89 -14.53
N ARG A 40 9.27 5.87 -15.48
CA ARG A 40 9.55 5.42 -16.86
C ARG A 40 10.58 6.29 -17.55
N SER A 41 10.50 7.61 -17.38
CA SER A 41 11.49 8.56 -17.91
C SER A 41 12.86 8.41 -17.25
N GLY A 42 12.90 8.22 -15.93
CA GLY A 42 14.14 8.08 -15.16
C GLY A 42 14.81 6.72 -15.28
N MET A 43 14.06 5.66 -15.62
CA MET A 43 14.54 4.28 -15.73
C MET A 43 13.99 3.60 -17.01
N PRO A 44 14.35 4.08 -18.21
CA PRO A 44 13.73 3.65 -19.46
C PRO A 44 14.02 2.18 -19.84
N ASN A 45 15.09 1.60 -19.30
CA ASN A 45 15.52 0.23 -19.57
C ASN A 45 15.18 -0.74 -18.43
N ALA A 46 14.36 -0.33 -17.47
CA ALA A 46 13.94 -1.20 -16.36
C ALA A 46 12.94 -2.26 -16.82
N ASP A 47 12.82 -3.34 -16.04
CA ASP A 47 11.77 -4.32 -16.23
C ASP A 47 10.43 -3.80 -15.68
N PHE A 48 9.61 -3.23 -16.57
CA PHE A 48 8.29 -2.70 -16.21
C PHE A 48 7.28 -3.79 -15.82
N THR A 49 7.56 -5.08 -16.08
CA THR A 49 6.68 -6.18 -15.64
C THR A 49 6.73 -6.40 -14.13
N SER A 50 7.71 -5.79 -13.44
CA SER A 50 7.83 -5.77 -11.98
C SER A 50 7.25 -4.52 -11.31
N TRP A 51 6.67 -3.60 -12.09
CA TRP A 51 6.16 -2.32 -11.58
C TRP A 51 4.65 -2.39 -11.40
N THR A 52 4.17 -1.89 -10.27
CA THR A 52 2.76 -1.91 -9.93
C THR A 52 2.00 -0.78 -10.65
N PRO A 53 0.97 -1.09 -11.46
CA PRO A 53 0.12 -0.07 -12.06
C PRO A 53 -0.60 0.77 -10.99
N CYS A 54 -0.56 2.10 -11.12
CA CYS A 54 -1.25 3.00 -10.20
C CYS A 54 -2.78 2.80 -10.17
N SER A 55 -3.39 2.39 -11.30
CA SER A 55 -4.81 2.08 -11.38
C SER A 55 -5.21 0.91 -10.50
N GLU A 56 -4.39 -0.14 -10.47
CA GLU A 56 -4.64 -1.33 -9.65
C GLU A 56 -4.58 -1.01 -8.14
N VAL A 57 -3.65 -0.15 -7.74
CA VAL A 57 -3.59 0.37 -6.37
C VAL A 57 -4.84 1.19 -6.03
N ALA A 58 -5.30 2.04 -6.95
CA ALA A 58 -6.50 2.85 -6.76
C ALA A 58 -7.76 1.98 -6.61
N GLU A 59 -7.92 0.95 -7.44
CA GLU A 59 -9.02 -0.02 -7.37
C GLU A 59 -9.02 -0.77 -6.03
N THR A 60 -7.84 -1.18 -5.56
CA THR A 60 -7.72 -1.87 -4.27
C THR A 60 -8.09 -0.96 -3.09
N ILE A 61 -7.61 0.29 -3.09
CA ILE A 61 -7.97 1.28 -2.07
C ILE A 61 -9.49 1.56 -2.09
N TYR A 62 -10.08 1.65 -3.28
CA TYR A 62 -11.53 1.79 -3.44
C TYR A 62 -12.29 0.59 -2.85
N GLY A 63 -11.80 -0.63 -3.09
CA GLY A 63 -12.35 -1.85 -2.50
C GLY A 63 -12.29 -1.85 -0.97
N TRP A 64 -11.21 -1.36 -0.36
CA TRP A 64 -11.12 -1.20 1.09
C TRP A 64 -12.07 -0.13 1.62
N ALA A 65 -12.14 1.03 0.95
CA ALA A 65 -12.99 2.14 1.36
C ALA A 65 -14.49 1.81 1.29
N THR A 66 -14.88 0.92 0.37
CA THR A 66 -16.26 0.45 0.20
C THR A 66 -16.57 -0.84 0.96
N ASN A 67 -15.60 -1.38 1.72
CA ASN A 67 -15.68 -2.69 2.37
C ASN A 67 -15.94 -3.87 1.41
N ALA A 68 -15.75 -3.70 0.10
CA ALA A 68 -15.80 -4.80 -0.87
C ALA A 68 -14.62 -5.77 -0.71
N ILE A 69 -13.49 -5.26 -0.21
CA ILE A 69 -12.30 -6.05 0.14
C ILE A 69 -12.06 -5.86 1.65
N PRO A 70 -11.95 -6.96 2.42
CA PRO A 70 -11.64 -6.85 3.84
C PRO A 70 -10.22 -6.31 4.02
N LEU A 71 -10.05 -5.52 5.08
CA LEU A 71 -8.76 -4.97 5.49
C LEU A 71 -8.73 -4.93 7.02
N THR A 72 -7.68 -5.49 7.61
CA THR A 72 -7.45 -5.41 9.06
C THR A 72 -6.83 -4.05 9.40
N SER A 73 -7.20 -3.42 10.52
CA SER A 73 -6.51 -2.18 10.96
C SER A 73 -5.12 -2.50 11.51
N GLY A 74 -4.17 -1.57 11.35
CA GLY A 74 -2.80 -1.67 11.88
C GLY A 74 -1.83 -2.47 11.03
N LYS A 75 -2.20 -2.85 9.80
CA LYS A 75 -1.39 -3.66 8.91
C LYS A 75 -0.49 -2.84 8.01
N LEU A 76 0.63 -3.46 7.69
CA LEU A 76 1.54 -3.03 6.63
C LEU A 76 1.24 -3.92 5.42
N VAL A 77 0.61 -3.36 4.39
CA VAL A 77 0.22 -4.08 3.19
C VAL A 77 1.35 -4.01 2.18
N GLU A 78 2.10 -5.10 2.04
CA GLU A 78 3.14 -5.27 1.03
C GLU A 78 2.50 -5.41 -0.35
N ILE A 79 2.96 -4.59 -1.31
CA ILE A 79 2.49 -4.62 -2.71
C ILE A 79 3.66 -4.97 -3.61
N VAL A 80 3.61 -6.17 -4.18
CA VAL A 80 4.67 -6.72 -5.04
C VAL A 80 4.08 -7.12 -6.37
N THR A 81 4.63 -6.58 -7.45
CA THR A 81 4.33 -6.99 -8.82
C THR A 81 5.47 -7.84 -9.36
N LYS A 82 5.14 -9.01 -9.88
CA LYS A 82 6.06 -9.92 -10.57
C LYS A 82 5.37 -10.52 -11.77
N ASP A 83 6.04 -10.53 -12.92
CA ASP A 83 5.49 -11.05 -14.17
C ASP A 83 4.11 -10.45 -14.50
N SER A 84 3.98 -9.12 -14.30
CA SER A 84 2.76 -8.33 -14.46
C SER A 84 1.58 -8.74 -13.57
N LYS A 85 1.84 -9.48 -12.48
CA LYS A 85 0.83 -9.85 -11.48
C LYS A 85 1.16 -9.21 -10.15
N THR A 86 0.24 -8.40 -9.64
CA THR A 86 0.38 -7.74 -8.33
C THR A 86 -0.22 -8.60 -7.23
N THR A 87 0.46 -8.64 -6.09
CA THR A 87 0.02 -9.32 -4.87
C THR A 87 0.02 -8.36 -3.70
N TYR A 88 -0.98 -8.51 -2.83
CA TYR A 88 -1.17 -7.71 -1.62
C TYR A 88 -1.09 -8.62 -0.41
N THR A 89 -0.15 -8.37 0.50
CA THR A 89 0.06 -9.20 1.70
C THR A 89 0.05 -8.34 2.96
N GLU A 90 -0.87 -8.61 3.88
CA GLU A 90 -0.86 -7.99 5.23
C GLU A 90 0.29 -8.58 6.06
N LYS A 91 1.21 -7.75 6.54
CA LYS A 91 2.23 -8.10 7.54
C LYS A 91 1.75 -7.70 8.93
#